data_AF-A0A8T4FL43-F1
#
_entry.id   AF-A0A8T4FL43-F1
#
_cell.length_a   1.000
_cell.length_b   1.000
_cell.length_c   1.000
_cell.angle_alpha   90.00
_cell.angle_beta   90.00
_cell.angle_gamma   90.00
#
_symmetry.space_group_name_H-M   'P 1'
#
loop_
_entity.id
_entity.type
_entity.pdbx_description
1 polymer ?
#
loop_
_entity_poly.entity_id
_entity_poly.type
_entity_poly.pdbx_seq_one_letter_code
_entity_poly.pdbx_strand_id
1 'polypeptide(L)'
;MRKSILFLVLAIFALCLVQSVAAANIQEPVTKVTPAQTSYTPGDRVTVTAEVPFATTGGSTFPGQHSVRAYTDLDNPEWVYTVKINGHGQEQTVSRQVLTISGYMLDYPSQNTIALSIVLTGTIPSMPTSGEKAIFSIEQ
;
A
#
# COMPACT_ATOMS: atom_id res chain seq x y z
N MET A 1 -18.84 -37.54 30.18
CA MET A 1 -17.56 -37.74 29.46
C MET A 1 -17.68 -37.56 27.95
N ARG A 2 -18.49 -38.34 27.20
CA ARG A 2 -18.63 -38.19 25.72
C ARG A 2 -19.05 -36.79 25.23
N LYS A 3 -20.01 -36.14 25.91
CA LYS A 3 -20.47 -34.79 25.55
C LYS A 3 -19.41 -33.72 25.80
N SER A 4 -18.65 -33.84 26.89
CA SER A 4 -17.56 -32.93 27.24
C SER A 4 -16.38 -33.01 26.26
N ILE A 5 -16.09 -34.21 25.75
CA ILE A 5 -15.07 -34.43 24.69
C ILE A 5 -15.56 -33.82 23.37
N LEU A 6 -16.84 -33.97 23.03
CA LEU A 6 -17.42 -33.37 21.83
C LEU A 6 -17.37 -31.83 21.86
N PHE A 7 -17.68 -31.22 23.01
CA PHE A 7 -17.57 -29.78 23.21
C PHE A 7 -16.12 -29.28 23.13
N LEU A 8 -15.16 -30.05 23.66
CA LEU A 8 -13.74 -29.71 23.57
C LEU A 8 -13.23 -29.74 22.12
N VAL A 9 -13.62 -30.76 21.35
CA VAL A 9 -13.23 -30.89 19.93
C VAL A 9 -13.86 -29.79 19.08
N LEU A 10 -15.12 -29.43 19.34
CA LEU A 10 -15.81 -28.33 18.64
C LEU A 10 -15.16 -26.96 18.96
N ALA A 11 -14.75 -26.75 20.21
CA ALA A 11 -14.05 -25.52 20.61
C ALA A 11 -12.67 -25.40 19.94
N ILE A 12 -11.90 -26.50 19.86
CA ILE A 12 -10.61 -26.54 19.16
C ILE A 12 -10.79 -26.28 17.66
N PHE A 13 -11.84 -26.84 17.04
CA PHE A 13 -12.14 -26.61 15.63
C PHE A 13 -12.53 -25.14 15.35
N ALA A 14 -13.22 -24.48 16.27
CA ALA A 14 -13.54 -23.06 16.19
C ALA A 14 -12.30 -22.14 16.36
N LEU A 15 -11.34 -22.55 17.18
CA LEU A 15 -10.05 -21.85 17.35
C LEU A 15 -9.15 -21.95 16.11
N CYS A 16 -9.26 -23.02 15.31
CA CYS A 16 -8.55 -23.15 14.03
C CYS A 16 -9.14 -22.28 12.89
N LEU A 17 -10.31 -21.67 13.08
CA LEU A 17 -10.95 -20.81 12.09
C LEU A 17 -10.58 -19.32 12.25
N VAL A 18 -9.81 -18.97 13.28
CA VAL A 18 -9.19 -17.64 13.37
C VAL A 18 -8.01 -17.64 12.41
N GLN A 19 -8.31 -17.42 11.13
CA GLN A 19 -7.28 -17.14 10.14
C GLN A 19 -6.49 -15.94 10.64
N SER A 20 -5.23 -16.17 10.98
CA SER A 20 -4.28 -15.11 11.29
C SER A 20 -4.27 -14.14 10.12
N VAL A 21 -4.85 -12.97 10.29
CA VAL A 21 -4.67 -11.87 9.35
C VAL A 21 -3.19 -11.53 9.43
N ALA A 22 -2.42 -11.99 8.44
CA ALA A 22 -1.00 -11.67 8.35
C ALA A 22 -0.88 -10.15 8.39
N ALA A 23 -0.20 -9.63 9.40
CA ALA A 23 0.06 -8.20 9.54
C ALA A 23 0.66 -7.67 8.23
N ALA A 24 0.19 -6.51 7.78
CA ALA A 24 0.66 -5.88 6.56
C ALA A 24 2.20 -5.83 6.56
N ASN A 25 2.81 -6.25 5.46
CA ASN A 25 4.26 -6.35 5.31
C ASN A 25 4.87 -5.02 4.82
N ILE A 26 4.06 -3.96 4.83
CA ILE A 26 4.40 -2.59 4.47
C ILE A 26 4.93 -1.89 5.71
N GLN A 27 6.17 -1.39 5.65
CA GLN A 27 6.69 -0.48 6.66
C GLN A 27 6.10 0.92 6.47
N GLU A 28 6.09 1.74 7.53
CA GLU A 28 5.58 3.11 7.45
C GLU A 28 6.27 3.87 6.29
N PRO A 29 5.50 4.35 5.30
CA PRO A 29 6.08 4.99 4.13
C PRO A 29 6.61 6.37 4.49
N VAL A 30 7.76 6.74 3.93
CA VAL A 30 8.28 8.10 4.04
C VAL A 30 7.63 8.94 2.95
N THR A 31 6.65 9.76 3.34
CA THR A 31 5.88 10.61 2.41
C THR A 31 6.25 12.08 2.55
N LYS A 32 6.33 12.80 1.42
CA LYS A 32 6.50 14.24 1.37
C LYS A 32 5.57 14.83 0.31
N VAL A 33 4.86 15.90 0.65
CA VAL A 33 4.00 16.66 -0.27
C VAL A 33 4.67 17.99 -0.62
N THR A 34 4.63 18.36 -1.89
CA THR A 34 5.20 19.60 -2.44
C THR A 34 4.17 20.30 -3.32
N PRO A 35 3.92 21.62 -3.15
CA PRO A 35 4.50 22.49 -2.12
C PRO A 35 4.01 22.10 -0.72
N ALA A 36 4.90 22.20 0.28
CA ALA A 36 4.51 21.97 1.66
C ALA A 36 3.74 23.19 2.17
N GLN A 37 2.43 23.03 2.38
CA GLN A 37 1.52 24.12 2.75
C GLN A 37 0.59 23.67 3.88
N THR A 38 0.09 24.63 4.65
CA THR A 38 -0.89 24.38 5.74
C THR A 38 -2.29 24.09 5.21
N SER A 39 -2.60 24.54 3.99
CA SER A 39 -3.88 24.34 3.33
C SER A 39 -3.70 24.45 1.81
N TYR A 40 -4.47 23.68 1.06
CA TYR A 40 -4.51 23.74 -0.41
C TYR A 40 -5.84 24.31 -0.88
N THR A 41 -5.81 24.97 -2.04
CA THR A 41 -7.00 25.50 -2.72
C THR A 41 -7.36 24.58 -3.88
N PRO A 42 -8.66 24.41 -4.21
CA PRO A 42 -9.05 23.78 -5.47
C PRO A 42 -8.29 24.32 -6.68
N GLY A 43 -7.77 23.42 -7.50
CA GLY A 43 -6.96 23.73 -8.67
C GLY A 43 -5.44 23.77 -8.42
N ASP A 44 -4.99 23.78 -7.15
CA ASP A 44 -3.56 23.74 -6.84
C ASP A 44 -2.94 22.43 -7.35
N ARG A 45 -1.78 22.53 -8.01
CA ARG A 45 -1.01 21.36 -8.42
C ARG A 45 -0.13 20.91 -7.26
N VAL A 46 -0.23 19.62 -6.91
CA VAL A 46 0.58 19.01 -5.85
C VAL A 46 1.38 17.84 -6.40
N THR A 47 2.52 17.60 -5.76
CA THR A 47 3.38 16.45 -5.98
C THR A 47 3.59 15.73 -4.65
N VAL A 48 3.25 14.45 -4.59
CA VAL A 48 3.55 13.58 -3.46
C VAL A 48 4.68 12.64 -3.85
N THR A 49 5.74 12.62 -3.05
CA THR A 49 6.79 11.61 -3.14
C THR A 49 6.63 10.64 -1.98
N ALA A 50 6.61 9.33 -2.24
CA ALA A 50 6.54 8.30 -1.23
C ALA A 50 7.59 7.22 -1.48
N GLU A 51 8.34 6.85 -0.45
CA GLU A 51 9.19 5.66 -0.45
C GLU A 51 8.59 4.63 0.51
N VAL A 52 8.25 3.46 -0.02
CA VAL A 52 7.53 2.40 0.71
C VAL A 52 8.44 1.18 0.80
N PRO A 53 9.13 0.96 1.92
CA PRO A 53 9.93 -0.23 2.12
C PRO A 53 9.06 -1.42 2.52
N PHE A 54 9.44 -2.62 2.07
CA PHE A 54 8.77 -3.87 2.44
C PHE A 54 9.63 -4.66 3.42
N ALA A 55 9.02 -5.13 4.51
CA ALA A 55 9.70 -6.01 5.45
C ALA A 55 9.82 -7.42 4.86
N THR A 56 10.91 -8.13 5.14
CA THR A 56 11.03 -9.55 4.77
C THR A 56 10.37 -10.42 5.83
N THR A 57 9.40 -11.25 5.43
CA THR A 57 8.69 -12.17 6.34
C THR A 57 8.60 -13.55 5.71
N GLY A 58 8.94 -14.60 6.45
CA GLY A 58 8.73 -15.98 5.98
C GLY A 58 9.56 -16.40 4.75
N GLY A 59 10.75 -15.82 4.56
CA GLY A 59 11.66 -16.17 3.45
C GLY A 59 11.42 -15.43 2.13
N SER A 60 10.40 -14.58 2.07
CA SER A 60 10.13 -13.67 0.94
C SER A 60 10.03 -12.21 1.40
N THR A 61 10.23 -11.30 0.46
CA THR A 61 10.04 -9.85 0.61
C THR A 61 8.57 -9.44 0.59
N PHE A 62 7.69 -10.20 -0.07
CA PHE A 62 6.25 -9.91 -0.12
C PHE A 62 5.43 -11.14 -0.57
N PRO A 63 4.22 -11.37 -0.04
CA PRO A 63 3.36 -12.46 -0.51
C PRO A 63 2.90 -12.27 -1.96
N GLY A 64 3.34 -13.13 -2.89
CA GLY A 64 3.06 -13.00 -4.32
C GLY A 64 1.60 -13.01 -4.73
N GLN A 65 0.71 -13.57 -3.91
CA GLN A 65 -0.74 -13.62 -4.14
C GLN A 65 -1.48 -12.34 -3.70
N HIS A 66 -0.80 -11.40 -3.04
CA HIS A 66 -1.39 -10.15 -2.57
C HIS A 66 -1.13 -9.02 -3.58
N SER A 67 -1.51 -7.81 -3.21
CA SER A 67 -1.21 -6.61 -3.99
C SER A 67 -0.92 -5.43 -3.07
N VAL A 68 -0.30 -4.40 -3.60
CA VAL A 68 -0.21 -3.09 -2.94
C VAL A 68 -1.04 -2.12 -3.75
N ARG A 69 -1.92 -1.36 -3.08
CA ARG A 69 -2.80 -0.39 -3.72
C ARG A 69 -2.55 0.98 -3.14
N ALA A 70 -2.28 1.95 -4.00
CA ALA A 70 -2.18 3.36 -3.64
C ALA A 70 -3.31 4.16 -4.31
N TYR A 71 -3.87 5.10 -3.57
CA TYR A 71 -5.06 5.87 -3.97
C TYR A 71 -4.81 7.35 -3.86
N THR A 72 -5.52 8.09 -4.69
CA THR A 72 -5.62 9.54 -4.60
C THR A 72 -7.02 10.00 -4.98
N ASP A 73 -7.41 11.13 -4.40
CA ASP A 73 -8.57 11.91 -4.80
C ASP A 73 -8.21 13.09 -5.72
N LEU A 74 -6.94 13.23 -6.11
CA LEU A 74 -6.50 14.30 -6.98
C LEU A 74 -7.15 14.18 -8.37
N ASP A 75 -7.49 15.31 -8.95
CA ASP A 75 -7.89 15.38 -10.35
C ASP A 75 -6.66 15.23 -11.25
N ASN A 76 -6.85 14.56 -12.39
CA ASN A 76 -5.81 14.28 -13.38
C ASN A 76 -4.53 13.67 -12.77
N PRO A 77 -4.63 12.58 -12.00
CA PRO A 77 -3.50 12.00 -11.31
C PRO A 77 -2.55 11.31 -12.31
N GLU A 78 -1.26 11.51 -12.10
CA GLU A 78 -0.18 10.82 -12.80
C GLU A 78 0.78 10.21 -11.78
N TRP A 79 0.96 8.91 -11.85
CA TRP A 79 1.89 8.16 -11.03
C TRP A 79 3.13 7.85 -11.84
N VAL A 80 4.29 8.25 -11.34
CA VAL A 80 5.59 7.71 -11.75
C VAL A 80 6.06 6.83 -10.62
N TYR A 81 6.28 5.54 -10.87
CA TYR A 81 6.71 4.62 -9.83
C TYR A 81 7.85 3.72 -10.30
N THR A 82 8.64 3.25 -9.34
CA THR A 82 9.71 2.27 -9.56
C THR A 82 9.63 1.21 -8.48
N VAL A 83 9.54 -0.06 -8.88
CA VAL A 83 9.81 -1.19 -7.99
C VAL A 83 11.31 -1.37 -7.94
N LYS A 84 11.93 -1.04 -6.80
CA LYS A 84 13.37 -1.13 -6.58
C LYS A 84 13.71 -2.48 -5.96
N ILE A 85 14.48 -3.29 -6.67
CA ILE A 85 15.06 -4.54 -6.22
C ILE A 85 16.53 -4.29 -5.97
N ASN A 86 16.97 -4.41 -4.71
CA ASN A 86 18.33 -4.08 -4.27
C ASN A 86 18.75 -2.66 -4.70
N GLY A 87 17.81 -1.70 -4.69
CA GLY A 87 18.04 -0.31 -5.08
C GLY A 87 17.93 -0.01 -6.58
N HIS A 88 17.69 -1.02 -7.43
CA HIS A 88 17.60 -0.85 -8.89
C HIS A 88 16.19 -1.16 -9.41
N GLY A 89 15.75 -0.45 -10.43
CA GLY A 89 14.46 -0.69 -11.07
C GLY A 89 14.29 0.19 -12.31
N GLN A 90 13.13 0.08 -12.94
CA GLN A 90 12.76 0.94 -14.07
C GLN A 90 11.52 1.74 -13.71
N GLU A 91 11.53 3.02 -14.09
CA GLU A 91 10.39 3.91 -13.94
C GLU A 91 9.24 3.48 -14.83
N GLN A 92 8.03 3.55 -14.30
CA GLN A 92 6.77 3.26 -14.97
C GLN A 92 5.82 4.43 -14.72
N THR A 93 5.10 4.84 -15.77
CA THR A 93 4.14 5.95 -15.70
C THR A 93 2.74 5.46 -15.96
N VAL A 94 1.77 5.87 -15.13
CA VAL A 94 0.36 5.56 -15.33
C VAL A 94 -0.54 6.67 -14.80
N SER A 95 -1.62 6.97 -15.52
CA SER A 95 -2.60 7.99 -15.13
C SER A 95 -3.93 7.34 -14.79
N ARG A 96 -4.24 7.22 -13.49
CA ARG A 96 -5.46 6.58 -12.93
C ARG A 96 -5.61 6.96 -11.47
N GLN A 97 -6.81 6.82 -10.88
CA GLN A 97 -7.01 7.13 -9.46
C GLN A 97 -6.39 6.11 -8.50
N VAL A 98 -6.22 4.87 -8.96
CA VAL A 98 -5.70 3.76 -8.14
C VAL A 98 -4.50 3.13 -8.82
N LEU A 99 -3.34 3.23 -8.20
CA LEU A 99 -2.15 2.47 -8.58
C LEU A 99 -2.22 1.10 -7.90
N THR A 100 -2.14 0.02 -8.67
CA THR A 100 -2.06 -1.35 -8.13
C THR A 100 -0.78 -2.01 -8.59
N ILE A 101 0.01 -2.49 -7.64
CA ILE A 101 1.23 -3.26 -7.85
C ILE A 101 0.94 -4.70 -7.43
N SER A 102 1.12 -5.64 -8.35
CA SER A 102 0.94 -7.06 -8.05
C SER A 102 2.02 -7.52 -7.07
N GLY A 103 1.64 -8.33 -6.08
CA GLY A 103 2.58 -8.95 -5.15
C GLY A 103 3.60 -9.83 -5.86
N TYR A 104 3.26 -10.41 -7.02
CA TYR A 104 4.21 -11.15 -7.86
C TYR A 104 5.43 -10.31 -8.27
N MET A 105 5.25 -8.99 -8.47
CA MET A 105 6.35 -8.08 -8.76
C MET A 105 7.19 -7.71 -7.54
N LEU A 106 6.75 -8.11 -6.35
CA LEU A 106 7.35 -7.77 -5.05
C LEU A 106 7.86 -9.02 -4.30
N ASP A 107 7.53 -10.21 -4.79
CA ASP A 107 7.84 -11.51 -4.18
C ASP A 107 9.22 -12.00 -4.64
N TYR A 108 10.23 -11.67 -3.84
CA TYR A 108 11.62 -12.08 -4.03
C TYR A 108 12.13 -12.83 -2.81
N PRO A 109 13.15 -13.69 -2.96
CA PRO A 109 13.82 -14.31 -1.82
C PRO A 109 14.33 -13.27 -0.82
N SER A 110 14.21 -13.55 0.47
CA SER A 110 14.48 -12.60 1.57
C SER A 110 15.91 -12.07 1.66
N GLN A 111 16.88 -12.59 0.89
CA GLN A 111 18.19 -11.97 0.74
C GLN A 111 18.17 -10.68 -0.08
N ASN A 112 17.06 -10.37 -0.77
CA ASN A 112 16.89 -9.15 -1.54
C ASN A 112 16.16 -8.10 -0.71
N THR A 113 16.37 -6.83 -1.04
CA THR A 113 15.57 -5.72 -0.52
C THR A 113 14.62 -5.21 -1.59
N ILE A 114 13.37 -4.92 -1.21
CA ILE A 114 12.35 -4.36 -2.09
C ILE A 114 11.85 -3.05 -1.50
N ALA A 115 11.75 -2.03 -2.35
CA ALA A 115 11.09 -0.77 -2.04
C ALA A 115 10.27 -0.29 -3.23
N LEU A 116 9.12 0.34 -2.97
CA LEU A 116 8.33 1.01 -3.99
C LEU A 116 8.54 2.52 -3.85
N SER A 117 9.10 3.13 -4.90
CA SER A 117 9.29 4.56 -4.99
C SER A 117 8.19 5.16 -5.86
N ILE A 118 7.49 6.17 -5.36
CA ILE A 118 6.31 6.76 -6.00
C ILE A 118 6.47 8.27 -6.06
N VAL A 119 6.17 8.85 -7.22
CA VAL A 119 5.90 10.27 -7.42
C VAL A 119 4.50 10.39 -8.01
N LEU A 120 3.57 10.93 -7.24
CA LEU A 120 2.21 11.23 -7.67
C LEU A 120 2.11 12.72 -7.95
N THR A 121 1.67 13.11 -9.13
CA THR A 121 1.28 14.49 -9.43
C THR A 121 -0.20 14.57 -9.75
N GLY A 122 -0.83 15.68 -9.40
CA GLY A 122 -2.25 15.90 -9.68
C GLY A 122 -2.70 17.28 -9.22
N THR A 123 -3.98 17.58 -9.40
CA THR A 123 -4.60 18.84 -8.98
C THR A 123 -5.62 18.63 -7.88
N ILE A 124 -5.66 19.53 -6.91
CA ILE A 124 -6.62 19.48 -5.81
C ILE A 124 -8.04 19.66 -6.37
N PRO A 125 -8.96 18.71 -6.13
CA PRO A 125 -10.28 18.76 -6.73
C PRO A 125 -11.12 19.90 -6.13
N SER A 126 -12.06 20.43 -6.93
CA SER A 126 -13.06 21.35 -6.42
C SER A 126 -14.08 20.61 -5.56
N MET A 127 -14.30 21.08 -4.33
CA MET A 127 -15.28 20.50 -3.42
C MET A 127 -16.46 21.44 -3.19
N PRO A 128 -17.70 20.97 -3.36
CA PRO A 128 -18.88 21.76 -3.03
C PRO A 128 -19.10 21.91 -1.51
N THR A 129 -18.36 21.18 -0.68
CA THR A 129 -18.44 21.24 0.80
C THR A 129 -17.08 20.86 1.41
N SER A 130 -16.73 21.43 2.55
CA SER A 130 -15.53 21.04 3.31
C SER A 130 -15.58 19.56 3.67
N GLY A 131 -14.59 18.78 3.25
CA GLY A 131 -14.46 17.35 3.52
C GLY A 131 -12.99 16.94 3.49
N GLU A 132 -12.66 15.80 4.10
CA GLU A 132 -11.31 15.23 4.04
C GLU A 132 -11.18 14.37 2.78
N LYS A 133 -10.13 14.62 1.99
CA LYS A 133 -9.80 13.84 0.79
C LYS A 133 -8.39 13.29 0.87
N ALA A 134 -8.21 12.07 0.41
CA ALA A 134 -6.92 11.40 0.46
C ALA A 134 -6.03 11.94 -0.68
N ILE A 135 -5.03 12.76 -0.33
CA ILE A 135 -4.01 13.17 -1.31
C ILE A 135 -3.18 11.95 -1.74
N PHE A 136 -2.81 11.10 -0.77
CA PHE A 136 -2.15 9.82 -0.98
C PHE A 136 -2.50 8.88 0.17
N SER A 137 -2.90 7.65 -0.15
CA SER A 137 -3.10 6.56 0.80
C SER A 137 -2.57 5.27 0.21
N ILE A 138 -2.07 4.35 1.04
CA ILE A 138 -1.52 3.06 0.60
C ILE A 138 -1.97 1.93 1.52
N GLU A 139 -2.32 0.79 0.92
CA GLU A 139 -2.76 -0.42 1.63
C GLU A 139 -2.24 -1.69 0.93
N GLN A 140 -2.32 -2.82 1.65
CA GLN A 140 -2.00 -4.17 1.19
C GLN A 140 -3.27 -5.04 1.18
#